data_AF-A0A7V8NSP7-F1
#
_entry.id   AF-A0A7V8NSP7-F1
#
_cell.length_a   1.000
_cell.length_b   1.000
_cell.length_c   1.000
_cell.angle_alpha   90.00
_cell.angle_beta   90.00
_cell.angle_gamma   90.00
#
_symmetry.space_group_name_H-M   'P 1'
#
loop_
_entity.id
_entity.type
_entity.pdbx_description
1 polymer ?
#
loop_
_entity_poly.entity_id
_entity_poly.type
_entity_poly.pdbx_seq_one_letter_code
_entity_poly.pdbx_strand_id
1 'polypeptide(L)' 'MQTRIEVGILGATGMVGQHFIKFLQGHPWFDLRWLGASDRSAGKKYRDAALWHLAGATPESIADLTVDDSKPG' A
#
# COMPACT_ATOMS: atom_id res chain seq x y z
N MET A 1 -6.52 -5.25 24.73
CA MET A 1 -5.94 -4.58 23.54
C MET A 1 -6.69 -5.11 22.33
N GLN A 2 -7.28 -4.24 21.51
CA GLN A 2 -7.88 -4.72 20.26
C GLN A 2 -6.76 -4.95 19.25
N THR A 3 -6.65 -6.16 18.73
CA THR A 3 -5.74 -6.49 17.62
C THR A 3 -6.30 -5.83 16.36
N ARG A 4 -5.50 -5.00 15.68
CA ARG A 4 -5.90 -4.40 14.40
C ARG A 4 -6.01 -5.49 13.33
N ILE A 5 -6.97 -5.33 12.43
CA ILE A 5 -7.23 -6.23 11.31
C ILE A 5 -6.22 -5.94 10.21
N GLU A 6 -5.43 -6.95 9.85
CA GLU A 6 -4.49 -6.84 8.75
C GLU A 6 -5.23 -6.79 7.42
N VAL A 7 -4.85 -5.82 6.58
CA VAL A 7 -5.47 -5.60 5.27
C VAL A 7 -4.42 -5.42 4.19
N GLY A 8 -4.85 -5.68 2.96
CA GLY A 8 -4.04 -5.47 1.77
C GLY A 8 -4.78 -4.66 0.70
N ILE A 9 -4.03 -3.98 -0.15
CA ILE A 9 -4.58 -3.20 -1.27
C ILE A 9 -4.08 -3.79 -2.59
N LEU A 10 -5.00 -4.21 -3.45
CA LEU A 10 -4.72 -4.53 -4.85
C LEU A 10 -4.78 -3.26 -5.70
N GLY A 11 -3.80 -3.06 -6.58
CA GLY A 11 -3.66 -1.82 -7.35
C GLY A 11 -3.13 -0.65 -6.51
N ALA A 12 -2.29 -0.95 -5.51
CA ALA A 12 -1.80 0.02 -4.54
C ALA A 12 -1.07 1.23 -5.16
N THR A 13 -0.40 1.03 -6.31
CA THR A 13 0.39 2.08 -6.98
C THR A 13 -0.47 3.10 -7.75
N GLY A 14 -1.72 2.76 -8.08
CA GLY A 14 -2.63 3.64 -8.81
C GLY A 14 -3.26 4.71 -7.92
N MET A 15 -3.91 5.71 -8.54
CA MET A 15 -4.54 6.83 -7.82
C MET A 15 -5.50 6.38 -6.72
N VAL A 16 -6.36 5.39 -7.00
CA VAL A 16 -7.31 4.86 -6.02
C VAL A 16 -6.59 4.15 -4.87
N GLY A 17 -5.57 3.35 -5.17
CA GLY A 17 -4.75 2.67 -4.15
C GLY A 17 -4.04 3.66 -3.22
N GLN A 18 -3.49 4.74 -3.77
CA GLN A 18 -2.87 5.83 -2.99
C GLN A 18 -3.87 6.51 -2.04
N HIS A 19 -5.12 6.71 -2.49
CA HIS A 19 -6.16 7.24 -1.61
C HIS A 19 -6.51 6.28 -0.47
N PHE A 20 -6.63 4.98 -0.74
CA PHE A 20 -6.84 3.98 0.31
C PHE A 20 -5.71 3.96 1.33
N ILE A 21 -4.45 4.00 0.88
CA ILE A 21 -3.28 4.12 1.76
C ILE A 21 -3.45 5.33 2.69
N LYS A 22 -3.83 6.49 2.14
CA LYS A 22 -4.02 7.71 2.93
C LYS A 22 -5.16 7.58 3.94
N PHE A 23 -6.27 6.96 3.57
CA PHE A 23 -7.41 6.75 4.48
C PHE A 23 -7.11 5.73 5.58
N LEU A 24 -6.29 4.72 5.30
CA LEU A 24 -5.91 3.69 6.26
C LEU A 24 -4.76 4.13 7.18
N GLN A 25 -4.11 5.26 6.90
CA GLN A 25 -3.03 5.78 7.72
C GLN A 25 -3.53 6.12 9.13
N GLY A 26 -3.01 5.40 10.14
CA GLY A 26 -3.40 5.60 11.54
C GLY A 26 -4.82 5.08 11.88
N HIS A 27 -5.41 4.24 11.04
CA HIS A 27 -6.77 3.74 11.27
C HIS A 27 -6.85 2.89 12.55
N PRO A 28 -7.86 3.10 13.42
CA PRO A 28 -7.94 2.41 14.72
C PRO A 28 -8.15 0.90 14.59
N TRP A 29 -8.71 0.44 13.46
CA TRP A 29 -9.08 -0.95 13.25
C TRP A 29 -8.25 -1.67 12.20
N PHE A 30 -7.57 -0.96 11.31
CA PHE A 30 -6.92 -1.58 10.15
C PHE A 30 -5.42 -1.34 10.21
N ASP A 31 -4.66 -2.37 9.85
CA ASP A 31 -3.21 -2.31 9.71
C ASP A 31 -2.84 -2.75 8.29
N LEU A 32 -2.40 -1.80 7.47
CA LEU A 32 -2.05 -2.06 6.09
C LEU A 32 -0.72 -2.81 6.03
N ARG A 33 -0.78 -4.10 5.70
CA ARG A 33 0.37 -5.00 5.72
C ARG A 33 0.82 -5.46 4.35
N TRP A 34 -0.06 -5.37 3.36
CA TRP A 34 0.19 -5.93 2.04
C TRP A 34 -0.20 -4.97 0.92
N LEU A 35 0.65 -4.90 -0.11
CA LEU A 35 0.45 -4.04 -1.27
C LEU A 35 0.64 -4.88 -2.52
N GLY A 36 -0.43 -5.08 -3.28
CA GLY A 36 -0.40 -5.76 -4.56
C GLY A 36 -0.45 -4.76 -5.71
N ALA A 37 0.35 -4.98 -6.75
CA ALA A 37 0.25 -4.25 -8.01
C ALA A 37 0.69 -5.13 -9.20
N SER A 38 0.82 -4.52 -10.38
CA SER A 38 1.22 -5.22 -11.59
C SER A 38 2.62 -5.83 -11.50
N ASP A 39 2.89 -6.82 -12.35
CA ASP A 39 4.19 -7.50 -12.50
C ASP A 39 5.39 -6.53 -12.60
N ARG A 40 5.19 -5.37 -13.24
CA ARG A 40 6.24 -4.34 -13.40
C ARG A 40 6.66 -3.73 -12.05
N SER A 41 5.73 -3.69 -11.10
CA SER A 41 5.89 -3.09 -9.77
C SER A 41 6.20 -4.13 -8.70
N ALA A 42 5.83 -5.39 -8.91
CA ALA A 42 6.11 -6.49 -8.01
C ALA A 42 7.62 -6.64 -7.72
N GLY A 43 7.95 -7.01 -6.48
CA GLY A 43 9.31 -7.17 -5.98
C GLY A 43 10.04 -5.87 -5.63
N LYS A 44 9.49 -4.70 -5.96
CA LYS A 44 10.08 -3.39 -5.64
C LYS A 44 9.53 -2.87 -4.32
N LYS A 45 10.31 -2.01 -3.66
CA LYS A 45 9.78 -1.18 -2.57
C LYS A 45 8.74 -0.21 -3.12
N TYR A 46 7.70 0.08 -2.34
CA TYR A 46 6.61 0.93 -2.81
C TYR A 46 7.11 2.28 -3.34
N ARG A 47 8.10 2.89 -2.66
CA ARG A 47 8.74 4.15 -3.11
C ARG A 47 9.38 4.08 -4.51
N ASP A 48 9.84 2.90 -4.91
CA ASP A 48 10.49 2.65 -6.21
C ASP A 48 9.46 2.14 -7.24
N ALA A 49 8.32 1.65 -6.77
CA ALA A 49 7.24 1.08 -7.59
C ALA A 49 6.19 2.12 -8.01
N ALA A 50 6.00 3.19 -7.23
CA ALA A 50 4.96 4.19 -7.45
C ALA A 50 5.49 5.62 -7.26
N LEU A 51 5.05 6.52 -8.15
CA LEU A 51 5.13 7.95 -7.90
C LEU A 51 3.93 8.37 -7.05
N TRP A 52 4.18 9.02 -5.92
CA TRP A 52 3.12 9.52 -5.05
C TRP A 52 2.52 10.81 -5.59
N HIS A 53 1.22 10.80 -5.88
CA HIS A 53 0.52 11.89 -6.52
C HIS A 53 -0.36 12.70 -5.56
N LEU A 54 -0.57 12.23 -4.34
CA LEU A 54 -1.37 12.92 -3.34
C LEU A 54 -0.56 13.98 -2.62
N ALA A 55 -1.23 15.03 -2.13
CA ALA A 55 -0.60 16.05 -1.31
C ALA A 55 0.07 15.43 -0.07
N GLY A 56 1.35 15.77 0.14
CA GLY A 56 2.22 15.22 1.18
C GLY A 56 3.25 14.24 0.63
N ALA A 57 4.06 13.69 1.52
CA ALA A 57 4.99 12.61 1.20
C ALA A 57 4.31 11.25 1.30
N THR A 58 4.89 10.23 0.65
CA THR A 58 4.52 8.84 0.88
C THR A 58 4.71 8.49 2.36
N PRO A 59 3.71 7.90 3.05
CA PRO A 59 3.89 7.50 4.44
C PRO A 59 5.06 6.53 4.62
N GLU A 60 5.93 6.76 5.60
CA GLU A 60 7.09 5.89 5.84
C GLU A 60 6.70 4.43 6.10
N SER A 61 5.55 4.23 6.77
CA SER A 61 5.01 2.91 7.09
C SER A 61 4.72 2.04 5.86
N ILE A 62 4.55 2.64 4.68
CA ILE A 62 4.35 1.91 3.42
C ILE A 62 5.51 2.05 2.45
N ALA A 63 6.34 3.09 2.55
CA ALA A 63 7.41 3.36 1.60
C ALA A 63 8.40 2.18 1.45
N ASP A 64 8.68 1.50 2.57
CA ASP A 64 9.57 0.34 2.65
C ASP A 64 8.86 -1.01 2.53
N LEU A 65 7.54 -1.05 2.31
CA LEU A 65 6.85 -2.29 2.00
C LEU A 65 7.19 -2.73 0.58
N THR A 66 7.48 -4.02 0.43
CA THR A 66 7.67 -4.63 -0.88
C THR A 66 6.29 -4.85 -1.51
N VAL A 67 6.15 -4.45 -2.77
CA VAL A 67 4.94 -4.66 -3.55
C VAL A 67 4.94 -6.10 -4.08
N ASP A 68 3.85 -6.81 -3.88
CA ASP A 68 3.63 -8.16 -4.41
C ASP A 68 2.85 -8.14 -5.72
N ASP A 69 2.88 -9.28 -6.39
CA ASP A 69 2.11 -9.51 -7.61
C ASP A 69 0.61 -9.62 -7.30
N SER A 70 -0.22 -8.85 -7.98
CA SER A 70 -1.68 -8.84 -7.82
C SER A 70 -2.37 -9.86 -8.72
N LYS A 71 -1.87 -11.10 -8.74
CA LYS A 71 -2.47 -12.20 -9.51
C LYS A 71 -3.40 -13.04 -8.64
N PRO A 72 -4.62 -13.36 -9.10
CA PRO A 72 -5.38 -14.46 -8.53
C PRO A 72 -4.63 -15.76 -8.78
N GLY A 73 -4.61 -16.64 -7.77
CA GLY A 73 -4.05 -17.99 -7.87
C GLY A 73 -4.84 -18.88 -8.81
#